data_AF-A0A954T1M0-F1
#
_entry.id   AF-A0A954T1M0-F1
#
_cell.length_a   1.000
_cell.length_b   1.000
_cell.length_c   1.000
_cell.angle_alpha   90.00
_cell.angle_beta   90.00
_cell.angle_gamma   90.00
#
_symmetry.space_group_name_H-M   'P 1'
#
loop_
_entity.id
_entity.type
_entity.pdbx_description
1 polymer ?
#
loop_
_entity_poly.entity_id
_entity_poly.type
_entity_poly.pdbx_seq_one_letter_code
_entity_poly.pdbx_strand_id
1 'polypeptide(L)'
;VPAMLLGDLNITRWSPSFSQLTKTARLRDASEGFGLHATWPNWLTVPQITIDHVLISNSVHVIDYDIGPPIASDHLPVTVEISLSSGARTRESSLPK
;
A
#
# COMPACT_ATOMS: atom_id res chain seq x y z
N VAL A 1 5.53 -1.71 -14.70
CA VAL A 1 4.08 -1.56 -14.92
C VAL A 1 3.47 -1.19 -13.59
N PRO A 2 2.61 -0.17 -13.50
CA PRO A 2 1.88 0.14 -12.28
C PRO A 2 1.01 -1.04 -11.85
N ALA A 3 1.18 -1.50 -10.62
CA ALA A 3 0.39 -2.56 -10.02
C ALA A 3 0.15 -2.27 -8.54
N MET A 4 -0.98 -2.73 -8.04
CA MET A 4 -1.37 -2.66 -6.64
C MET A 4 -2.10 -3.96 -6.25
N LEU A 5 -1.86 -4.43 -5.03
CA LEU A 5 -2.61 -5.49 -4.37
C LEU A 5 -3.09 -4.93 -3.03
N LEU A 6 -4.39 -5.02 -2.78
CA LEU A 6 -4.97 -4.52 -1.53
C LEU A 6 -6.00 -5.49 -0.97
N GLY A 7 -6.06 -5.61 0.35
CA GLY A 7 -7.09 -6.37 1.05
C GLY A 7 -6.64 -6.96 2.38
N ASP A 8 -7.57 -7.62 3.06
CA ASP A 8 -7.30 -8.47 4.22
C ASP A 8 -6.54 -9.72 3.78
N LEU A 9 -5.29 -9.83 4.21
CA LEU A 9 -4.44 -10.99 3.92
C LEU A 9 -4.32 -11.93 5.12
N ASN A 10 -4.93 -11.60 6.27
CA ASN A 10 -4.84 -12.36 7.53
C ASN A 10 -3.40 -12.68 7.98
N ILE A 11 -2.44 -11.84 7.58
CA ILE A 11 -1.02 -11.99 7.92
C ILE A 11 -0.47 -10.64 8.36
N THR A 12 0.51 -10.63 9.26
CA THR A 12 1.20 -9.39 9.64
C THR A 12 2.43 -9.14 8.74
N ARG A 13 2.92 -7.90 8.72
CA ARG A 13 4.15 -7.50 8.01
C ARG A 13 5.41 -8.26 8.45
N TRP A 14 5.39 -8.87 9.63
CA TRP A 14 6.51 -9.67 10.17
C TRP A 14 6.39 -11.16 9.85
N SER A 15 5.31 -11.58 9.18
CA SER A 15 5.14 -12.98 8.78
C SER A 15 6.09 -13.36 7.63
N PRO A 16 6.60 -14.61 7.60
CA PRO A 16 7.37 -15.11 6.45
C PRO A 16 6.58 -15.03 5.13
N SER A 17 5.27 -15.29 5.19
CA SER A 17 4.35 -15.22 4.05
C SER A 17 4.29 -13.82 3.45
N PHE A 18 4.27 -12.77 4.27
CA PHE A 18 4.28 -11.39 3.79
C PHE A 18 5.60 -11.05 3.07
N SER A 19 6.73 -11.44 3.66
CA SER A 19 8.05 -11.29 3.02
C SER A 19 8.14 -12.07 1.70
N GLN A 20 7.57 -13.27 1.63
CA GLN A 20 7.55 -14.06 0.39
C GLN A 20 6.66 -13.42 -0.68
N LEU A 21 5.47 -12.93 -0.29
CA LEU A 21 4.51 -12.28 -1.19
C LEU A 21 5.12 -11.03 -1.84
N THR A 22 5.62 -10.10 -1.02
CA THR A 22 6.25 -8.85 -1.49
C THR A 22 7.42 -9.12 -2.43
N LYS A 23 8.31 -10.07 -2.09
CA LYS A 23 9.43 -10.48 -2.95
C LYS A 23 8.98 -11.09 -4.28
N THR A 24 8.02 -12.02 -4.24
CA THR A 24 7.55 -12.75 -5.44
C THR A 24 6.80 -11.83 -6.38
N ALA A 25 5.87 -11.03 -5.83
CA ALA A 25 5.06 -10.08 -6.59
C ALA A 25 5.84 -8.82 -7.01
N ARG A 26 7.05 -8.60 -6.47
CA ARG A 26 7.84 -7.38 -6.65
C ARG A 26 7.05 -6.13 -6.26
N LEU A 27 6.34 -6.22 -5.15
CA LEU A 27 5.56 -5.13 -4.54
C LEU A 27 6.18 -4.76 -3.19
N ARG A 28 6.08 -3.48 -2.83
CA ARG A 28 6.46 -2.94 -1.52
C ARG A 28 5.22 -2.54 -0.74
N ASP A 29 5.35 -2.45 0.58
CA ASP A 29 4.26 -2.01 1.46
C ASP A 29 4.06 -0.49 1.31
N ALA A 30 2.83 -0.07 1.06
CA ALA A 30 2.48 1.35 0.90
C ALA A 30 2.58 2.13 2.21
N SER A 31 2.52 1.46 3.37
CA SER A 31 2.64 2.08 4.69
C SER A 31 4.10 2.44 5.06
N GLU A 32 5.09 2.00 4.28
CA GLU A 32 6.50 2.34 4.48
C GLU A 32 6.71 3.86 4.52
N GLY A 33 7.09 4.37 5.69
CA GLY A 33 7.33 5.80 5.92
C GLY A 33 6.19 6.55 6.64
N PHE A 34 5.03 5.91 6.85
CA PHE A 34 3.85 6.52 7.47
C PHE A 34 3.61 6.10 8.92
N GLY A 35 4.30 5.04 9.38
CA GLY A 35 4.26 4.59 10.78
C GLY A 35 3.71 3.18 10.92
N LEU A 36 3.19 2.87 12.10
CA LEU A 36 2.48 1.62 12.37
C LEU A 36 0.98 1.88 12.35
N HIS A 37 0.27 1.13 11.52
CA HIS A 37 -1.16 1.28 11.29
C HIS A 37 -1.85 -0.04 11.60
N ALA A 38 -2.54 -0.12 12.72
CA ALA A 38 -3.32 -1.29 13.04
C ALA A 38 -4.69 -1.22 12.36
N THR A 39 -5.17 -2.37 11.88
CA THR A 39 -6.41 -2.46 11.11
C THR A 39 -7.43 -3.38 11.76
N TRP A 40 -7.00 -4.25 12.69
CA TRP A 40 -7.87 -5.20 13.38
C TRP A 40 -7.36 -5.52 14.80
N PRO A 41 -8.23 -5.81 15.79
CA PRO A 41 -9.67 -5.66 15.73
C PRO A 41 -10.09 -4.24 16.13
N ASN A 42 -11.15 -3.75 15.51
CA ASN A 42 -11.67 -2.41 15.74
C ASN A 42 -12.33 -2.21 17.13
N TRP A 43 -12.73 -3.29 17.81
CA TRP A 43 -13.35 -3.22 19.14
C TRP A 43 -12.36 -3.12 20.31
N LEU A 44 -11.06 -3.21 20.05
CA LEU A 44 -10.01 -3.03 21.07
C LEU A 44 -9.23 -1.76 20.80
N THR A 45 -8.87 -1.04 21.87
CA THR A 45 -7.90 0.06 21.76
C THR A 45 -6.47 -0.49 21.67
N VAL A 46 -6.13 -1.51 22.47
CA VAL A 46 -4.85 -2.28 22.42
C VAL A 46 -5.12 -3.68 23.01
N PRO A 47 -4.53 -4.77 22.47
CA PRO A 47 -3.69 -4.82 21.28
C PRO A 47 -4.49 -4.84 19.97
N GLN A 48 -3.92 -4.22 18.94
CA GLN A 48 -4.37 -4.32 17.56
C GLN A 48 -3.18 -4.70 16.66
N ILE A 49 -3.47 -5.26 15.49
CA ILE A 49 -2.50 -5.73 14.50
C ILE A 49 -2.89 -5.24 13.09
N THR A 50 -1.90 -5.22 12.20
CA THR A 50 -2.08 -4.93 10.77
C THR A 50 -2.26 -6.24 10.02
N ILE A 51 -3.45 -6.50 9.50
CA ILE A 51 -3.72 -7.66 8.62
C ILE A 51 -4.30 -7.27 7.26
N ASP A 52 -4.72 -6.01 7.12
CA ASP A 52 -5.11 -5.40 5.86
C ASP A 52 -3.90 -4.65 5.28
N HIS A 53 -3.57 -4.94 4.03
CA HIS A 53 -2.36 -4.42 3.40
C HIS A 53 -2.68 -3.72 2.10
N VAL A 54 -1.86 -2.72 1.76
CA VAL A 54 -1.80 -2.12 0.43
C VAL A 54 -0.37 -2.28 -0.06
N LEU A 55 -0.17 -3.15 -1.05
CA LEU A 55 1.12 -3.40 -1.68
C LEU A 55 1.14 -2.76 -3.05
N ILE A 56 2.24 -2.10 -3.39
CA ILE A 56 2.36 -1.31 -4.62
C ILE A 56 3.67 -1.60 -5.35
N SER A 57 3.63 -1.49 -6.67
CA SER A 57 4.84 -1.51 -7.51
C SER A 57 5.68 -0.25 -7.27
N ASN A 58 6.99 -0.31 -7.54
CA ASN A 58 7.90 0.84 -7.39
C ASN A 58 7.56 2.05 -8.29
N SER A 59 6.73 1.87 -9.32
CA SER A 59 6.26 2.97 -10.18
C SER A 59 5.08 3.76 -9.60
N VAL A 60 4.56 3.36 -8.44
CA VAL A 60 3.47 4.07 -7.73
C VAL A 60 4.07 4.82 -6.55
N HIS A 61 3.75 6.11 -6.44
CA HIS A 61 4.16 6.96 -5.34
C HIS A 61 3.01 7.08 -4.34
N VAL A 62 3.30 6.96 -3.05
CA VAL A 62 2.34 7.19 -1.96
C VAL A 62 2.48 8.64 -1.53
N ILE A 63 1.37 9.36 -1.56
CA ILE A 63 1.26 10.75 -1.09
C ILE A 63 0.89 10.73 0.40
N ASP A 64 -0.10 9.92 0.76
CA ASP A 64 -0.61 9.79 2.11
C ASP A 64 -1.10 8.37 2.41
N TYR A 65 -1.08 7.99 3.68
CA TYR A 65 -1.55 6.70 4.19
C TYR A 65 -2.16 6.90 5.57
N ASP A 66 -3.44 6.57 5.72
CA ASP A 66 -4.17 6.78 6.98
C ASP A 66 -5.14 5.63 7.29
N ILE A 67 -5.48 5.49 8.57
CA ILE A 67 -6.51 4.58 9.07
C ILE A 67 -7.73 5.41 9.50
N GLY A 68 -8.83 5.23 8.78
CA GLY A 68 -10.07 5.95 9.05
C GLY A 68 -10.80 5.42 10.28
N PRO A 69 -11.90 6.09 10.68
CA PRO A 69 -12.70 5.69 11.83
C PRO A 69 -13.48 4.38 11.59
N PRO A 70 -14.01 3.73 12.65
CA PRO A 70 -14.91 2.59 12.55
C PRO A 70 -16.07 2.80 11.56
N ILE A 71 -16.27 1.86 10.63
CA ILE A 71 -17.37 1.90 9.63
C ILE A 71 -18.31 0.68 9.73
N ALA A 72 -18.65 0.26 10.95
CA ALA A 72 -19.46 -0.94 11.23
C ALA A 72 -18.86 -2.28 10.75
N SER A 73 -17.54 -2.29 10.51
CA SER A 73 -16.72 -3.50 10.35
C SER A 73 -15.88 -3.73 11.62
N ASP A 74 -15.49 -4.99 11.82
CA ASP A 74 -14.44 -5.40 12.74
C ASP A 74 -13.02 -4.95 12.33
N HIS A 75 -12.86 -4.48 11.10
CA HIS A 75 -11.65 -3.84 10.60
C HIS A 75 -11.82 -2.31 10.56
N LEU A 76 -10.70 -1.61 10.72
CA LEU A 76 -10.58 -0.18 10.45
C LEU A 76 -10.26 0.03 8.96
N PRO A 77 -10.87 1.01 8.29
CA PRO A 77 -10.64 1.26 6.86
C PRO A 77 -9.25 1.85 6.62
N VAL A 78 -8.54 1.32 5.62
CA VAL A 78 -7.27 1.86 5.13
C VAL A 78 -7.53 2.83 3.99
N THR A 79 -7.01 4.06 4.07
CA THR A 79 -7.05 5.05 3.00
C THR A 79 -5.63 5.33 2.52
N VAL A 80 -5.43 5.32 1.19
CA VAL A 80 -4.12 5.59 0.59
C VAL A 80 -4.30 6.57 -0.56
N GLU A 81 -3.58 7.68 -0.51
CA GLU A 81 -3.48 8.62 -1.63
C GLU A 81 -2.24 8.29 -2.45
N ILE A 82 -2.40 8.16 -3.77
CA ILE A 82 -1.30 7.78 -4.67
C ILE A 82 -1.18 8.71 -5.87
N SER A 83 0.03 8.79 -6.42
CA SER A 83 0.31 9.39 -7.71
C SER A 83 0.89 8.36 -8.69
N LEU A 84 0.41 8.43 -9.93
CA LEU A 84 0.94 7.67 -11.05
C LEU A 84 1.75 8.63 -11.93
N SER A 85 3.07 8.44 -11.96
CA SER A 85 3.91 9.17 -12.90
C SER A 85 3.63 8.66 -14.31
N SER A 86 2.97 9.48 -15.15
CA SER A 86 2.93 9.23 -16.59
C SER A 86 4.37 9.39 -17.09
N GLY A 87 4.98 8.28 -17.53
CA GLY A 87 6.30 8.32 -18.14
C GLY A 87 6.34 9.43 -19.20
N ALA A 88 7.31 10.33 -19.09
CA ALA A 88 7.49 11.40 -20.06
C ALA A 88 7.42 10.80 -21.47
N ARG A 89 6.44 11.24 -22.27
CA ARG A 89 6.52 11.05 -23.71
C ARG A 89 7.82 11.70 -24.14
N THR A 90 8.81 10.90 -24.52
CA THR A 90 9.99 11.36 -25.25
C THR A 90 9.46 12.12 -26.46
N ARG A 91 9.46 13.45 -26.40
CA ARG A 91 9.33 14.26 -27.60
C ARG A 91 10.63 14.07 -28.36
N GLU A 92 10.58 13.23 -29.38
CA GLU A 92 11.63 13.16 -30.38
C GLU A 92 11.71 14.54 -31.04
N SER A 93 12.73 15.32 -30.65
CA SER A 93 13.02 16.60 -31.28
C SER A 93 13.55 16.31 -32.68
N SER A 94 12.67 16.43 -33.66
CA SER A 94 13.05 16.52 -35.06
C SER A 94 13.85 17.81 -35.23
N LEU A 95 15.17 17.68 -35.37
CA LEU A 95 16.02 18.74 -35.92
C LEU A 95 15.61 18.97 -37.38
N PRO A 96 15.27 20.19 -37.81
CA PRO A 96 15.30 20.52 -39.22
C PRO A 96 16.74 20.77 -39.66
N LYS A 97 16.97 20.43 -40.93
CA LYS A 97 18.23 20.42 -41.69
C LYS A 97 18.96 21.76 -41.71
#